data_AF-A0A2S6F2G6-F1
#
_entry.id   AF-A0A2S6F2G6-F1
#
_cell.length_a   1.000
_cell.length_b   1.000
_cell.length_c   1.000
_cell.angle_alpha   90.00
_cell.angle_beta   90.00
_cell.angle_gamma   90.00
#
_symmetry.space_group_name_H-M   'P 1'
#
loop_
_entity.id
_entity.type
_entity.pdbx_description
1 polymer ?
#
loop_
_entity_poly.entity_id
_entity_poly.type
_entity_poly.pdbx_seq_one_letter_code
_entity_poly.pdbx_strand_id
1 'polypeptide(L)' 'LSEIEWKVLWKTVEKTELPSQTPDAYWAFRAIAKLGGWTDSKRTGKAAWSTIWNGWFKLNERIEGFLIAQSIFMDKM' A
#
# COMPACT_ATOMS: atom_id res chain seq x y z
N LEU A 1 7.46 -3.96 -4.94
CA LEU A 1 7.30 -3.65 -3.52
C LEU A 1 8.15 -4.61 -2.72
N SER A 2 8.91 -4.12 -1.74
CA SER A 2 9.60 -4.96 -0.76
C SER A 2 8.59 -5.67 0.17
N GLU A 3 9.07 -6.59 1.00
CA GLU A 3 8.21 -7.37 1.88
C GLU A 3 7.41 -6.52 2.87
N ILE A 4 8.02 -5.46 3.41
CA ILE A 4 7.33 -4.54 4.33
C ILE A 4 6.32 -3.69 3.56
N GLU A 5 6.71 -3.16 2.40
CA GLU A 5 5.88 -2.23 1.62
C GLU A 5 4.54 -2.84 1.21
N TRP A 6 4.53 -4.08 0.70
CA TRP A 6 3.27 -4.70 0.28
C TRP A 6 2.40 -5.09 1.47
N LYS A 7 2.99 -5.48 2.62
CA LYS A 7 2.24 -5.78 3.85
C LYS A 7 1.60 -4.52 4.43
N VAL A 8 2.33 -3.40 4.46
CA VAL A 8 1.81 -2.09 4.87
C VAL A 8 0.69 -1.65 3.93
N LEU A 9 0.89 -1.78 2.62
CA LEU A 9 -0.15 -1.46 1.62
C LEU A 9 -1.40 -2.33 1.82
N TRP A 10 -1.24 -3.63 2.06
CA TRP A 10 -2.34 -4.56 2.31
C TRP A 10 -3.15 -4.18 3.54
N LYS A 11 -2.49 -3.99 4.70
CA LYS A 11 -3.17 -3.59 5.93
C LYS A 11 -3.81 -2.19 5.83
N THR A 12 -3.31 -1.34 4.93
CA THR A 12 -3.90 -0.03 4.66
C THR A 12 -5.17 -0.10 3.80
N VAL A 13 -5.10 -0.83 2.69
CA VAL A 13 -6.13 -0.81 1.64
C VAL A 13 -7.18 -1.90 1.86
N GLU A 14 -6.75 -3.13 2.08
CA GLU A 14 -7.65 -4.28 2.22
C GLU A 14 -8.14 -4.42 3.67
N LYS A 15 -7.32 -4.02 4.66
CA LYS A 15 -7.67 -4.04 6.10
C LYS A 15 -8.10 -5.42 6.62
N THR A 16 -7.64 -6.48 5.97
CA THR A 16 -7.87 -7.88 6.32
C THR A 16 -6.57 -8.56 6.74
N GLU A 17 -6.62 -9.87 7.01
CA GLU A 17 -5.41 -10.65 7.23
C GLU A 17 -4.51 -10.73 6.00
N LEU A 18 -3.21 -10.86 6.25
CA LEU A 18 -2.24 -11.00 5.17
C LEU A 18 -2.47 -12.33 4.44
N PRO A 19 -2.42 -12.35 3.10
CA PRO A 19 -2.50 -13.57 2.35
C PRO A 19 -1.26 -14.44 2.61
N SER A 20 -1.40 -15.75 2.39
CA SER A 20 -0.29 -16.70 2.51
C SER A 20 0.78 -16.51 1.42
N GLN A 21 0.40 -15.95 0.27
CA GLN A 21 1.27 -15.68 -0.85
C GLN A 21 1.35 -14.17 -1.13
N THR A 22 2.53 -13.71 -1.54
CA THR A 22 2.74 -12.33 -1.97
C THR A 22 1.81 -12.00 -3.15
N PRO A 23 1.05 -10.90 -3.09
CA PRO A 23 0.21 -10.49 -4.21
C PRO A 23 1.01 -10.14 -5.47
N ASP A 24 0.35 -10.21 -6.63
CA ASP A 24 0.97 -9.87 -7.90
C ASP A 24 1.12 -8.35 -8.12
N ALA A 25 1.84 -8.00 -9.18
CA ALA A 25 2.07 -6.60 -9.55
C ALA A 25 0.78 -5.87 -9.95
N TYR A 26 -0.22 -6.59 -10.47
CA TYR A 26 -1.49 -5.98 -10.87
C TYR A 26 -2.29 -5.57 -9.64
N TRP A 27 -2.34 -6.39 -8.60
CA TRP A 27 -2.87 -6.02 -7.30
C TRP A 27 -2.15 -4.79 -6.75
N ALA A 28 -0.81 -4.76 -6.78
CA ALA A 28 -0.04 -3.64 -6.25
C ALA A 28 -0.43 -2.32 -6.94
N PHE A 29 -0.54 -2.33 -8.27
CA PHE A 29 -1.03 -1.19 -9.04
C PHE A 29 -2.43 -0.75 -8.60
N ARG A 30 -3.39 -1.69 -8.51
CA ARG A 30 -4.78 -1.39 -8.13
C ARG A 30 -4.85 -0.84 -6.70
N ALA A 31 -4.09 -1.42 -5.76
CA ALA A 31 -4.08 -1.02 -4.37
C ALA A 31 -3.46 0.37 -4.17
N ILE A 32 -2.34 0.67 -4.83
CA ILE A 32 -1.75 2.02 -4.85
C ILE A 32 -2.75 3.01 -5.44
N ALA A 33 -3.39 2.68 -6.56
CA ALA A 33 -4.41 3.54 -7.16
C ALA A 33 -5.58 3.81 -6.21
N LYS A 34 -6.12 2.77 -5.53
CA LYS A 34 -7.18 2.91 -4.52
C LYS A 34 -6.75 3.84 -3.39
N LEU A 35 -5.52 3.71 -2.89
CA LEU A 35 -4.97 4.59 -1.86
C LEU A 35 -4.86 6.05 -2.35
N GLY A 36 -4.60 6.23 -3.64
CA GLY A 36 -4.64 7.51 -4.34
C GLY A 36 -6.05 8.07 -4.55
N GLY A 37 -7.12 7.32 -4.25
CA GLY A 37 -8.51 7.72 -4.40
C GLY A 37 -9.20 7.18 -5.67
N TRP A 38 -8.58 6.25 -6.39
CA TRP A 38 -9.18 5.66 -7.59
C TRP A 38 -10.24 4.62 -7.26
N THR A 39 -11.42 4.76 -7.88
CA THR A 39 -12.57 3.85 -7.71
C THR A 39 -12.88 3.02 -8.95
N ASP A 40 -12.16 3.24 -10.06
CA ASP A 40 -12.42 2.57 -11.35
C ASP A 40 -13.88 2.73 -11.84
N SER A 41 -14.47 3.91 -11.64
CA SER A 41 -15.90 4.18 -11.94
C SER A 41 -16.31 3.95 -13.39
N LYS A 42 -15.34 4.01 -14.32
CA LYS A 42 -15.54 3.73 -15.76
C LYS A 42 -15.10 2.34 -16.18
N ARG A 43 -14.67 1.49 -15.24
CA ARG A 43 -14.27 0.08 -15.46
C ARG A 43 -13.23 -0.10 -16.57
N THR A 44 -12.35 0.88 -16.73
CA THR A 44 -11.28 0.82 -17.72
C THR A 44 -10.06 0.07 -17.21
N GLY A 45 -9.97 -0.12 -15.88
CA GLY A 45 -8.78 -0.67 -15.22
C GLY A 45 -7.57 0.26 -15.26
N LYS A 46 -7.73 1.51 -15.75
CA LYS A 46 -6.65 2.49 -15.92
C LYS A 46 -6.83 3.62 -14.92
N ALA A 47 -5.81 3.82 -14.08
CA ALA A 47 -5.69 4.96 -13.18
C ALA A 47 -4.80 6.03 -13.81
N ALA A 48 -5.10 7.30 -13.55
CA ALA A 48 -4.26 8.40 -14.01
C ALA A 48 -2.91 8.39 -13.27
N TRP A 49 -1.84 8.85 -13.92
CA TRP A 49 -0.51 8.94 -13.33
C TRP A 49 -0.51 9.72 -12.00
N SER A 50 -1.20 10.86 -11.95
CA SER A 50 -1.35 11.66 -10.73
C SER A 50 -1.99 10.88 -9.57
N THR A 51 -2.94 9.99 -9.88
CA THR A 51 -3.59 9.15 -8.86
C THR A 51 -2.63 8.08 -8.33
N ILE A 52 -1.84 7.47 -9.21
CA ILE A 52 -0.79 6.54 -8.81
C ILE A 52 0.25 7.23 -7.95
N TRP A 53 0.73 8.41 -8.36
CA TRP A 53 1.68 9.21 -7.60
C TRP A 53 1.16 9.56 -6.21
N ASN A 54 -0.09 10.05 -6.11
CA ASN A 54 -0.71 10.36 -4.83
C ASN A 54 -0.85 9.12 -3.91
N GLY A 55 -1.18 7.96 -4.49
CA GLY A 55 -1.24 6.71 -3.74
C GLY A 55 0.13 6.24 -3.26
N TRP A 56 1.15 6.36 -4.12
CA TRP A 56 2.54 6.02 -3.80
C TRP A 56 3.09 6.92 -2.68
N PHE A 57 2.87 8.23 -2.77
CA PHE A 57 3.27 9.17 -1.73
C PHE A 57 2.65 8.80 -0.36
N LYS A 58 1.34 8.59 -0.33
CA LYS A 58 0.61 8.15 0.89
C LYS A 58 1.10 6.80 1.43
N LEU A 59 1.54 5.89 0.56
CA LEU A 59 2.11 4.62 0.98
C LEU A 59 3.46 4.83 1.68
N ASN A 60 4.33 5.69 1.15
CA ASN A 60 5.63 6.00 1.76
C ASN A 60 5.48 6.61 3.16
N GLU A 61 4.57 7.56 3.37
CA GLU A 61 4.27 8.12 4.69
C GLU A 61 3.90 7.02 5.72
N ARG A 62 3.15 6.01 5.28
CA ARG A 62 2.73 4.88 6.14
C ARG A 62 3.87 3.91 6.41
N ILE A 63 4.72 3.67 5.43
CA ILE A 63 5.93 2.83 5.59
C ILE A 63 6.87 3.49 6.59
N GLU A 64 7.13 4.80 6.46
CA GLU A 64 7.96 5.55 7.40
C GLU A 64 7.40 5.46 8.83
N GLY A 65 6.10 5.72 9.00
CA GLY A 65 5.44 5.58 10.30
C GLY A 65 5.55 4.16 10.88
N PHE A 66 5.40 3.12 10.06
CA PHE A 66 5.56 1.73 10.48
C PHE A 66 6.99 1.43 10.94
N LEU A 67 8.00 1.87 10.17
CA LEU A 67 9.41 1.65 10.50
C LEU A 67 9.82 2.36 11.79
N ILE A 68 9.33 3.59 12.02
CA ILE A 68 9.54 4.31 13.27
C ILE A 68 8.89 3.58 14.45
N ALA A 69 7.65 3.11 14.29
CA ALA A 69 6.98 2.35 15.35
C ALA A 69 7.72 1.03 15.66
N GLN A 70 8.19 0.34 14.63
CA GLN A 70 8.96 -0.89 14.76
C GLN A 70 10.30 -0.65 15.48
N SER A 71 11.02 0.43 15.17
CA SER A 71 12.29 0.74 15.84
C SER A 71 12.10 1.07 17.31
N ILE A 72 11.08 1.86 17.66
CA ILE A 72 10.73 2.18 19.06
C ILE A 72 10.32 0.91 19.83
N PHE A 73 9.61 -0.01 19.19
CA PHE A 73 9.19 -1.26 19.82
C PHE A 73 10.39 -2.17 20.10
N MET A 74 11.31 -2.30 19.14
CA MET A 74 12.52 -3.14 19.29
C MET A 74 13.50 -2.59 20.32
N ASP A 75 13.62 -1.27 20.47
CA ASP A 75 14.49 -0.63 21.49
C ASP A 75 14.02 -0.88 22.93
N LYS A 76 12.74 -1.20 23.12
CA LYS A 76 12.14 -1.50 24.44
C LYS A 76 12.22 -2.98 24.83
N MET A 77 12.69 -3.86 23.94
CA MET A 77 12.89 -5.28 24.20
C MET A 77 14.32 -5.56 24.63
#